data_AF-A0A7W0YPX4-F1
#
_entry.id   AF-A0A7W0YPX4-F1
#
_cell.length_a   1.000
_cell.length_b   1.000
_cell.length_c   1.000
_cell.angle_alpha   90.00
_cell.angle_beta   90.00
_cell.angle_gamma   90.00
#
_symmetry.space_group_name_H-M   'P 1'
#
loop_
_entity.id
_entity.type
_entity.pdbx_description
1 polymer ?
#
loop_
_entity_poly.entity_id
_entity_poly.type
_entity_poly.pdbx_seq_one_letter_code
_entity_poly.pdbx_strand_id
1 'polypeptide(L)'
;MTAARDRDRFEHPLVSRYASEEMARLFSSRRRVAIWRQIWIALAQAQAELGLGGVTAGQVTALEDAADDIDFARAEELERELRHDVMAHVHA
;
A
#
# COMPACT_ATOMS: atom_id res chain seq x y z
N MET A 1 1.71 19.68 14.51
CA MET A 1 1.50 20.85 13.61
C MET A 1 0.35 20.53 12.69
N THR A 2 -0.83 21.12 12.91
CA THR A 2 -1.96 20.93 12.00
C THR A 2 -1.70 21.75 10.74
N ALA A 3 -1.49 21.10 9.61
CA ALA A 3 -1.37 21.79 8.32
C ALA A 3 -2.61 22.67 8.10
N ALA A 4 -2.42 23.88 7.56
CA ALA A 4 -3.52 24.75 7.22
C ALA A 4 -4.42 24.06 6.18
N ARG A 5 -5.73 24.05 6.41
CA ARG A 5 -6.69 23.45 5.47
C ARG A 5 -6.71 24.24 4.17
N ASP A 6 -6.44 23.56 3.06
CA ASP A 6 -6.71 24.06 1.71
C ASP A 6 -8.22 24.27 1.56
N ARG A 7 -8.62 25.52 1.22
CA ARG A 7 -10.04 25.90 1.06
C ARG A 7 -10.47 25.95 -0.40
N ASP A 8 -9.56 25.71 -1.34
CA ASP A 8 -9.83 25.73 -2.78
C ASP A 8 -10.15 24.33 -3.32
N ARG A 9 -9.97 23.28 -2.51
CA ARG A 9 -10.29 21.89 -2.84
C ARG A 9 -11.38 21.33 -1.93
N PHE A 10 -12.17 20.40 -2.46
CA PHE A 10 -13.15 19.66 -1.66
C PHE A 10 -12.44 18.81 -0.60
N GLU A 11 -12.85 18.98 0.65
CA GLU A 11 -12.42 18.18 1.78
C GLU A 11 -13.62 17.42 2.34
N HIS A 12 -13.51 16.10 2.47
CA HIS A 12 -14.63 15.29 2.95
C HIS A 12 -14.79 15.46 4.48
N PRO A 13 -15.94 15.97 4.99
CA PRO A 13 -16.09 16.34 6.40
C PRO A 13 -16.04 15.14 7.35
N LEU A 14 -16.37 13.93 6.86
CA LEU A 14 -16.14 12.71 7.64
C LEU A 14 -14.65 12.56 8.00
N VAL A 15 -13.73 12.84 7.09
CA VAL A 15 -12.29 12.67 7.35
C VAL A 15 -11.75 13.86 8.14
N SER A 16 -12.16 15.08 7.82
CA SER A 16 -11.54 16.29 8.39
C SER A 16 -12.11 16.76 9.72
N ARG A 17 -13.32 16.35 10.09
CA ARG A 17 -14.03 16.87 11.27
C ARG A 17 -14.67 15.80 12.15
N TYR A 18 -15.27 14.76 11.58
CA TYR A 18 -16.16 13.89 12.34
C TYR A 18 -15.55 12.54 12.75
N ALA A 19 -14.76 11.90 11.88
CA ALA A 19 -14.13 10.62 12.19
C ALA A 19 -12.98 10.80 13.18
N SER A 20 -12.74 9.76 13.99
CA SER A 20 -11.51 9.68 14.77
C SER A 20 -10.30 9.54 13.85
N GLU A 21 -9.13 9.96 14.34
CA GLU A 21 -7.87 9.83 13.61
C GLU A 21 -7.54 8.36 13.30
N GLU A 22 -7.91 7.43 14.19
CA GLU A 22 -7.76 6.00 13.99
C GLU A 22 -8.59 5.51 12.80
N MET A 23 -9.86 5.89 12.72
CA MET A 23 -10.75 5.50 11.62
C MET A 23 -10.28 6.09 10.28
N ALA A 24 -9.85 7.36 10.29
CA ALA A 24 -9.28 8.00 9.10
C ALA A 24 -8.00 7.28 8.62
N ARG A 25 -7.13 6.86 9.54
CA ARG A 25 -5.92 6.08 9.21
C ARG A 25 -6.24 4.71 8.65
N LEU A 26 -7.26 4.02 9.18
CA LEU A 26 -7.66 2.68 8.72
C LEU A 26 -8.01 2.66 7.23
N PHE A 27 -8.68 3.70 6.75
CA PHE A 27 -9.08 3.85 5.34
C PHE A 27 -8.11 4.65 4.48
N SER A 28 -6.92 4.98 5.00
CA SER A 28 -5.91 5.71 4.24
C SER A 28 -5.31 4.86 3.11
N SER A 29 -4.86 5.52 2.04
CA SER A 29 -4.14 4.85 0.94
C SER A 29 -2.90 4.10 1.44
N ARG A 30 -2.17 4.67 2.41
CA ARG A 30 -1.01 4.01 3.03
C ARG A 30 -1.41 2.70 3.69
N ARG A 31 -2.49 2.69 4.48
CA ARG A 31 -2.96 1.46 5.12
C ARG A 31 -3.43 0.43 4.10
N ARG A 32 -4.15 0.85 3.06
CA ARG A 32 -4.60 -0.06 1.98
C ARG A 32 -3.43 -0.76 1.29
N VAL A 33 -2.43 -0.01 0.84
CA VAL A 33 -1.26 -0.57 0.13
C VAL A 33 -0.40 -1.43 1.06
N ALA A 34 -0.22 -1.03 2.33
CA ALA A 34 0.46 -1.86 3.32
C ALA A 34 -0.25 -3.22 3.51
N ILE A 35 -1.58 -3.25 3.54
CA ILE A 35 -2.34 -4.50 3.60
C ILE A 35 -2.15 -5.34 2.33
N TRP A 36 -2.11 -4.73 1.14
CA TRP A 36 -1.82 -5.49 -0.10
C TRP A 36 -0.46 -6.18 -0.04
N ARG A 37 0.57 -5.47 0.40
CA ARG A 37 1.91 -6.05 0.59
C ARG A 37 1.92 -7.19 1.61
N GLN A 38 1.20 -7.05 2.73
CA GLN A 38 1.02 -8.13 3.70
C GLN A 38 0.35 -9.36 3.07
N ILE A 39 -0.67 -9.16 2.22
CA ILE A 39 -1.33 -10.26 1.51
C ILE A 39 -0.37 -10.92 0.52
N TRP A 40 0.44 -10.16 -0.22
CA TRP A 40 1.43 -10.73 -1.15
C TRP A 40 2.55 -11.48 -0.45
N ILE A 41 3.02 -10.98 0.71
CA ILE A 41 3.98 -11.68 1.57
C ILE A 41 3.37 -13.00 2.05
N ALA A 42 2.13 -12.97 2.57
CA ALA A 42 1.45 -14.18 3.02
C ALA A 42 1.24 -15.19 1.87
N LEU A 43 0.95 -14.72 0.67
CA LEU A 43 0.87 -15.56 -0.52
C LEU A 43 2.23 -16.20 -0.84
N ALA A 44 3.32 -15.42 -0.84
CA ALA A 44 4.66 -15.91 -1.12
C ALA A 44 5.13 -16.93 -0.06
N GLN A 45 4.86 -16.67 1.22
CA GLN A 45 5.09 -17.61 2.33
C GLN A 45 4.37 -18.94 2.09
N ALA A 46 3.06 -18.90 1.82
CA ALA A 46 2.27 -20.10 1.57
C ALA A 46 2.74 -20.87 0.32
N GLN A 47 3.14 -20.17 -0.74
CA GLN A 47 3.70 -20.79 -1.95
C GLN A 47 5.03 -21.49 -1.67
N ALA A 48 5.91 -20.87 -0.87
CA ALA A 48 7.18 -21.46 -0.46
C ALA A 48 6.98 -22.70 0.43
N GLU A 49 6.05 -22.65 1.40
CA GLU A 49 5.69 -23.77 2.27
C GLU A 49 5.13 -24.98 1.49
N LEU A 50 4.33 -24.73 0.46
CA LEU A 50 3.78 -25.76 -0.42
C LEU A 50 4.79 -26.31 -1.43
N GLY A 51 6.00 -25.74 -1.52
CA GLY A 51 7.01 -26.14 -2.49
C GLY A 51 6.62 -25.81 -3.94
N LEU A 52 5.74 -24.81 -4.15
CA LEU A 52 5.42 -24.32 -5.49
C LEU A 52 6.67 -23.64 -6.04
N GLY A 53 7.31 -24.27 -7.03
CA GLY A 53 8.58 -23.79 -7.58
C GLY A 53 8.52 -22.33 -8.02
N GLY A 54 9.54 -21.54 -7.66
CA GLY A 54 9.68 -20.13 -8.07
C GLY A 54 9.74 -19.11 -6.92
N VAL A 55 9.41 -19.51 -5.68
CA VAL A 55 9.53 -18.66 -4.49
C VAL A 55 10.55 -19.25 -3.53
N THR A 56 11.65 -18.54 -3.31
CA THR A 56 12.71 -18.91 -2.36
C THR A 56 12.50 -18.21 -1.02
N ALA A 57 13.00 -18.82 0.07
CA ALA A 57 12.96 -18.18 1.39
C ALA A 57 13.62 -16.79 1.40
N GLY A 58 14.72 -16.61 0.64
CA GLY A 58 15.38 -15.30 0.52
C GLY A 58 14.51 -14.24 -0.17
N GLN A 59 13.66 -14.62 -1.14
CA GLN A 59 12.70 -13.70 -1.75
C GLN A 59 11.57 -13.31 -0.78
N VAL A 60 11.11 -14.23 0.07
CA VAL A 60 10.12 -13.94 1.10
C VAL A 60 10.70 -12.93 2.10
N THR A 61 11.91 -13.16 2.61
CA THR A 61 12.58 -12.21 3.52
C THR A 61 12.77 -10.84 2.89
N ALA A 62 13.16 -10.78 1.60
CA ALA A 62 13.27 -9.50 0.90
C ALA A 62 11.94 -8.74 0.81
N LEU A 63 10.81 -9.44 0.65
CA LEU A 63 9.48 -8.82 0.67
C LEU A 63 9.10 -8.32 2.07
N GLU A 64 9.44 -9.07 3.12
CA GLU A 64 9.20 -8.70 4.52
C GLU A 64 9.99 -7.44 4.91
N ASP A 65 11.27 -7.39 4.56
CA ASP A 65 12.16 -6.25 4.85
C ASP A 65 11.69 -4.96 4.16
N ALA A 66 11.08 -5.09 2.97
CA ALA A 66 10.56 -3.96 2.19
C ALA A 66 9.07 -3.65 2.44
N ALA A 67 8.41 -4.32 3.38
CA ALA A 67 6.94 -4.26 3.52
C ALA A 67 6.40 -2.83 3.73
N ASP A 68 7.11 -2.02 4.51
CA ASP A 68 6.72 -0.64 4.86
C ASP A 68 7.33 0.45 3.96
N ASP A 69 8.25 0.07 3.06
CA ASP A 69 8.96 0.96 2.13
C ASP A 69 8.18 1.14 0.81
N ILE A 70 7.12 1.94 0.87
CA ILE A 70 6.19 2.14 -0.26
C ILE A 70 6.57 3.41 -1.02
N ASP A 71 7.06 3.24 -2.25
CA ASP A 71 7.30 4.34 -3.18
C ASP A 71 6.01 4.75 -3.91
N PHE A 72 5.27 5.70 -3.30
CA PHE A 72 4.07 6.26 -3.89
C PHE A 72 4.33 7.05 -5.17
N ALA A 73 5.50 7.70 -5.30
CA ALA A 73 5.81 8.47 -6.49
C ALA A 73 5.96 7.53 -7.70
N ARG A 74 6.69 6.42 -7.52
CA ARG A 74 6.84 5.40 -8.56
C ARG A 74 5.52 4.72 -8.90
N ALA A 75 4.70 4.39 -7.91
CA ALA A 75 3.38 3.82 -8.14
C ALA A 75 2.48 4.77 -8.96
N GLU A 76 2.47 6.07 -8.66
CA GLU A 76 1.69 7.05 -9.43
C GLU A 76 2.18 7.21 -10.88
N GLU A 77 3.49 7.12 -11.13
CA GLU A 77 4.05 7.08 -12.49
C GLU A 77 3.55 5.86 -13.25
N LEU A 78 3.69 4.68 -12.66
CA LEU A 78 3.27 3.42 -13.26
C LEU A 78 1.76 3.35 -13.45
N GLU A 79 0.95 3.90 -12.55
CA GLU A 79 -0.50 3.94 -12.71
C GLU A 79 -0.92 4.80 -13.91
N ARG A 80 -0.21 5.90 -14.20
CA ARG A 80 -0.46 6.71 -15.39
C ARG A 80 -0.15 5.95 -16.69
N GLU A 81 0.84 5.06 -16.68
CA GLU A 81 1.23 4.25 -17.83
C GLU A 81 0.31 3.03 -18.00
N LEU A 82 0.16 2.25 -16.93
CA LEU A 82 -0.54 0.95 -16.90
C LEU A 82 -2.07 1.10 -16.81
N ARG A 83 -2.56 2.23 -16.29
CA ARG A 83 -3.98 2.47 -15.98
C ARG A 83 -4.57 1.43 -15.03
N HIS A 84 -3.73 0.88 -14.15
CA HIS A 84 -4.10 -0.16 -13.20
C HIS A 84 -3.30 -0.01 -11.90
N ASP A 85 -3.99 0.33 -10.82
CA ASP A 85 -3.43 0.65 -9.50
C ASP A 85 -2.72 -0.55 -8.84
N VAL A 86 -3.36 -1.73 -8.83
CA VAL A 86 -2.76 -2.95 -8.28
C VAL A 86 -1.46 -3.28 -9.01
N MET A 87 -1.46 -3.24 -10.34
CA MET A 87 -0.25 -3.52 -11.13
C MET A 87 0.83 -2.46 -10.93
N ALA A 88 0.45 -1.19 -10.81
CA ALA A 88 1.40 -0.13 -10.48
C ALA A 88 2.13 -0.42 -9.16
N HIS A 89 1.41 -0.85 -8.13
CA HIS A 89 2.00 -1.23 -6.84
C HIS A 89 2.76 -2.57 -6.85
N VAL A 90 2.52 -3.45 -7.83
CA VAL A 90 3.34 -4.66 -8.05
C VAL A 90 4.68 -4.30 -8.69
N HIS A 91 4.70 -3.26 -9.54
CA HIS A 91 5.89 -2.82 -10.27
C HIS A 91 6.73 -1.74 -9.54
N ALA A 92 6.18 -1.13 -8.48
CA ALA A 92 6.81 -0.06 -7.69
C ALA A 92 7.54 -0.61 -6.45
#